data_AF-A0A354BKI3-F1
#
_entry.id   AF-A0A354BKI3-F1
#
_cell.length_a   1.000
_cell.length_b   1.000
_cell.length_c   1.000
_cell.angle_alpha   90.00
_cell.angle_beta   90.00
_cell.angle_gamma   90.00
#
_symmetry.space_group_name_H-M   'P 1'
#
loop_
_entity.id
_entity.type
_entity.pdbx_description
1 polymer ?
#
loop_
_entity_poly.entity_id
_entity_poly.type
_entity_poly.pdbx_seq_one_letter_code
_entity_poly.pdbx_strand_id
1 'polypeptide(L)'
;MAPSPFCVRFLGGRNAGGIMTGIRLSISLSVVSILCSSTLYALTGDGTIPRVLNPPATSDLTNLPGDLRAVPVPGPSDQDLAEYVRDKQMAIALGKAFFWDMQIGSDGVQACASCHFRAGADPRSKNQLSPGLKHVPQQDLTFKTGGPNYQLTASDFPLTRQAIAGQRGALDQGSDSNDVVSSQGVPFLDRGPDPLGYQVGRLKTRRVEPRNTPTVINAVFYHRQFWDGRGENLFNGVNPLGARDPEARVMASVGGSLIEVPVALVNSSLASQAVGPIVSEIEMAEPGRTAQDIARDLRKGKRSRQLGRRVHGSRPLQQQLVDPSDSVLGPLSRYPERGLRVKSY
;
A
#
# COMPACT_ATOMS: atom_id res chain seq x y z
N MET A 1 -27.14 -13.79 2.36
CA MET A 1 -27.37 -12.63 1.46
C MET A 1 -26.05 -11.90 1.29
N ALA A 2 -25.39 -12.07 0.14
CA ALA A 2 -24.13 -11.38 -0.18
C ALA A 2 -24.46 -10.08 -0.93
N PRO A 3 -23.86 -8.93 -0.60
CA PRO A 3 -23.97 -7.75 -1.44
C PRO A 3 -22.98 -7.82 -2.62
N SER A 4 -23.50 -7.48 -3.79
CA SER A 4 -22.85 -7.44 -5.09
C SER A 4 -21.64 -6.49 -5.17
N PRO A 5 -20.66 -6.74 -6.04
CA PRO A 5 -19.53 -5.85 -6.25
C PRO A 5 -19.93 -4.58 -7.02
N PHE A 6 -19.46 -3.43 -6.51
CA PHE A 6 -19.53 -2.12 -7.15
C PHE A 6 -18.88 -2.16 -8.54
N CYS A 7 -19.66 -1.88 -9.58
CA CYS A 7 -19.19 -1.70 -10.95
C CYS A 7 -19.65 -0.33 -11.45
N VAL A 8 -18.71 0.61 -11.59
CA VAL A 8 -18.93 1.88 -12.31
C VAL A 8 -18.44 1.67 -13.74
N ARG A 9 -19.38 1.74 -14.69
CA ARG A 9 -19.20 1.45 -16.11
C ARG A 9 -18.88 2.75 -16.86
N PHE A 10 -17.72 2.83 -17.51
CA PHE A 10 -17.44 3.86 -18.52
C PHE A 10 -17.58 3.25 -19.93
N LEU A 11 -18.29 3.97 -20.80
CA LEU A 11 -18.58 3.61 -22.19
C LEU A 11 -17.71 4.42 -23.16
N GLY A 12 -17.28 3.76 -24.24
CA GLY A 12 -16.79 4.37 -25.49
C GLY A 12 -15.27 4.35 -25.63
N GLY A 13 -14.66 3.99 -26.77
CA GLY A 13 -15.14 3.57 -28.08
C GLY A 13 -13.92 3.10 -28.90
N ARG A 14 -14.11 2.10 -29.78
CA ARG A 14 -13.09 1.57 -30.69
C ARG A 14 -13.02 2.38 -31.98
N ASN A 15 -11.82 2.47 -32.57
CA ASN A 15 -11.50 2.41 -34.01
C ASN A 15 -9.97 2.19 -34.09
N ALA A 16 -9.40 1.08 -34.59
CA ALA A 16 -9.44 0.42 -35.90
C ALA A 16 -8.52 1.07 -36.97
N GLY A 17 -7.48 0.31 -37.35
CA GLY A 17 -7.09 0.11 -38.77
C GLY A 17 -5.95 0.95 -39.35
N GLY A 18 -4.87 0.29 -39.74
CA GLY A 18 -3.85 0.80 -40.67
C GLY A 18 -2.73 -0.21 -40.90
N ILE A 19 -2.64 -0.76 -42.11
CA ILE A 19 -1.81 -1.89 -42.56
C ILE A 19 -0.84 -1.44 -43.68
N MET A 20 0.31 -2.14 -43.77
CA MET A 20 1.28 -2.26 -44.91
C MET A 20 2.18 -1.05 -45.21
N THR A 21 3.46 -1.14 -45.59
CA THR A 21 4.35 -2.12 -46.27
C THR A 21 5.80 -1.76 -45.88
N GLY A 22 6.83 -2.61 -45.75
CA GLY A 22 7.30 -3.67 -46.63
C GLY A 22 8.56 -3.21 -47.40
N ILE A 23 9.77 -3.33 -46.82
CA ILE A 23 11.05 -3.33 -47.57
C ILE A 23 11.95 -4.42 -46.99
N ARG A 24 12.33 -5.36 -47.86
CA ARG A 24 13.32 -6.41 -47.61
C ARG A 24 14.72 -5.84 -47.87
N LEU A 25 15.66 -6.09 -46.97
CA LEU A 25 17.08 -6.04 -47.29
C LEU A 25 17.76 -7.28 -46.71
N SER A 26 18.27 -8.11 -47.62
CA SER A 26 18.97 -9.36 -47.35
C SER A 26 20.46 -9.09 -47.35
N ILE A 27 21.17 -9.30 -46.22
CA ILE A 27 22.63 -9.48 -46.22
C ILE A 27 23.02 -10.59 -45.24
N SER A 28 23.36 -11.73 -45.85
CA SER A 28 24.28 -12.81 -45.55
C SER A 28 24.79 -13.07 -44.11
N LEU A 29 24.51 -14.31 -43.70
CA LEU A 29 25.11 -15.08 -42.59
C LEU A 29 26.64 -15.05 -42.59
N SER A 30 27.22 -14.90 -41.41
CA SER A 30 28.52 -15.50 -41.06
C SER A 30 28.36 -16.23 -39.73
N VAL A 31 28.36 -17.55 -39.82
CA VAL A 31 28.22 -18.51 -38.72
C VAL A 31 29.58 -18.64 -38.04
N VAL A 32 29.69 -18.16 -36.81
CA VAL A 32 30.78 -18.56 -35.90
C VAL A 32 30.19 -19.59 -34.94
N SER A 33 30.42 -20.87 -35.28
CA SER A 33 30.09 -22.02 -34.44
C SER A 33 31.09 -22.12 -33.29
N ILE A 34 30.73 -21.63 -32.11
CA ILE A 34 31.35 -22.07 -30.86
C ILE A 34 30.41 -23.11 -30.26
N LEU A 35 30.76 -24.38 -30.48
CA LEU A 35 30.16 -25.53 -29.82
C LEU A 35 30.53 -25.49 -28.32
N CYS A 36 29.66 -24.91 -27.51
CA CYS A 36 29.65 -25.18 -26.08
C CYS A 36 28.67 -26.33 -25.85
N SER A 37 29.22 -27.54 -25.76
CA SER A 37 28.47 -28.75 -25.39
C SER A 37 27.98 -28.65 -23.96
N SER A 38 26.86 -27.96 -23.75
CA SER A 38 26.02 -28.16 -22.58
C SER A 38 24.84 -29.01 -23.05
N THR A 39 24.79 -30.23 -22.54
CA THR A 39 23.68 -31.16 -22.73
C THR A 39 22.38 -30.48 -22.29
N LEU A 40 21.58 -30.05 -23.28
CA LEU A 40 20.19 -29.65 -23.08
C LEU A 40 19.42 -30.85 -22.57
N TYR A 41 19.20 -30.93 -21.26
CA TYR A 41 17.92 -31.46 -20.77
C TYR A 41 16.88 -30.36 -20.97
N ALA A 42 16.43 -30.19 -22.23
CA ALA A 42 15.20 -29.47 -22.49
C ALA A 42 14.08 -30.30 -21.84
N LEU A 43 13.44 -29.75 -20.80
CA LEU A 43 12.22 -30.32 -20.25
C LEU A 43 11.22 -30.49 -21.40
N THR A 44 10.72 -31.70 -21.61
CA THR A 44 9.69 -31.99 -22.59
C THR A 44 8.39 -31.33 -22.14
N GLY A 45 8.14 -30.11 -22.59
CA GLY A 45 6.94 -29.34 -22.36
C GLY A 45 7.01 -28.05 -23.16
N ASP A 46 5.88 -27.52 -23.60
CA ASP A 46 5.76 -26.25 -24.34
C ASP A 46 6.10 -25.01 -23.49
N GLY A 47 6.76 -25.20 -22.34
CA GLY A 47 7.04 -24.17 -21.35
C GLY A 47 5.80 -23.67 -20.62
N THR A 48 4.61 -24.22 -20.87
CA THR A 48 3.40 -23.84 -20.14
C THR A 48 3.31 -24.65 -18.85
N ILE A 49 3.32 -23.94 -17.73
CA ILE A 49 2.91 -24.53 -16.45
C ILE A 49 1.39 -24.73 -16.56
N PRO A 50 0.87 -25.97 -16.49
CA PRO A 50 -0.57 -26.20 -16.58
C PRO A 50 -1.26 -25.40 -15.47
N ARG A 51 -2.26 -24.59 -15.85
CA ARG A 51 -3.03 -23.84 -14.85
C ARG A 51 -3.71 -24.83 -13.92
N VAL A 52 -3.61 -24.58 -12.62
CA VAL A 52 -4.42 -25.28 -11.62
C VAL A 52 -5.90 -25.11 -12.00
N LEU A 53 -6.66 -26.20 -11.92
CA LEU A 53 -8.09 -26.19 -12.22
C LEU A 53 -8.78 -25.15 -11.32
N ASN A 54 -9.63 -24.30 -11.91
CA ASN A 54 -10.45 -23.33 -11.18
C ASN A 54 -11.92 -23.53 -11.57
N PRO A 55 -12.78 -24.05 -10.66
CA PRO A 55 -12.49 -24.35 -9.26
C PRO A 55 -11.55 -25.56 -9.07
N PRO A 56 -10.85 -25.68 -7.92
CA PRO A 56 -10.06 -26.85 -7.56
C PRO A 56 -10.89 -28.14 -7.60
N ALA A 57 -10.24 -29.29 -7.75
CA ALA A 57 -10.94 -30.57 -7.69
C ALA A 57 -11.59 -30.75 -6.31
N THR A 58 -12.74 -31.42 -6.23
CA THR A 58 -13.41 -31.70 -4.96
C THR A 58 -12.54 -32.47 -3.97
N SER A 59 -11.61 -33.31 -4.47
CA SER A 59 -10.59 -33.98 -3.67
C SER A 59 -9.69 -32.99 -2.92
N ASP A 60 -9.35 -31.87 -3.54
CA ASP A 60 -8.46 -30.85 -2.96
C ASP A 60 -9.17 -30.07 -1.85
N LEU A 61 -10.51 -29.98 -1.92
CA LEU A 61 -11.32 -29.26 -0.93
C LEU A 61 -11.38 -29.96 0.43
N THR A 62 -11.10 -31.27 0.50
CA THR A 62 -11.20 -32.06 1.75
C THR A 62 -10.16 -31.65 2.80
N ASN A 63 -9.02 -31.09 2.37
CA ASN A 63 -7.94 -30.64 3.24
C ASN A 63 -7.83 -29.11 3.32
N LEU A 64 -8.74 -28.36 2.67
CA LEU A 64 -8.73 -26.91 2.77
C LEU A 64 -9.36 -26.46 4.09
N PRO A 65 -8.91 -25.35 4.69
CA PRO A 65 -9.39 -24.83 5.98
C PRO A 65 -10.86 -24.34 5.99
N GLY A 66 -11.72 -24.84 5.10
CA GLY A 66 -13.11 -24.47 5.00
C GLY A 66 -13.32 -23.02 4.57
N ASP A 67 -14.53 -22.52 4.79
CA ASP A 67 -14.91 -21.15 4.47
C ASP A 67 -14.43 -20.18 5.57
N LEU A 68 -13.68 -19.14 5.19
CA LEU A 68 -13.23 -18.11 6.14
C LEU A 68 -14.38 -17.38 6.85
N ARG A 69 -15.60 -17.40 6.31
CA ARG A 69 -16.80 -16.87 7.00
C ARG A 69 -17.15 -17.64 8.26
N ALA A 70 -16.72 -18.89 8.38
CA ALA A 70 -16.90 -19.72 9.57
C ALA A 70 -15.73 -19.59 10.57
N VAL A 71 -14.64 -18.94 10.19
CA VAL A 71 -13.46 -18.76 11.03
C VAL A 71 -13.65 -17.51 11.90
N PRO A 72 -13.47 -17.60 13.24
CA PRO A 72 -13.47 -16.42 14.09
C PRO A 72 -12.42 -15.41 13.63
N VAL A 73 -12.81 -14.15 13.51
CA VAL A 73 -11.89 -13.07 13.11
C VAL A 73 -10.84 -12.90 14.22
N PRO A 74 -9.54 -13.05 13.92
CA PRO A 74 -8.48 -12.87 14.91
C PRO A 74 -8.46 -11.43 15.42
N GLY A 75 -8.20 -11.28 16.72
CA GLY A 75 -8.00 -10.00 17.38
C GLY A 75 -7.72 -10.20 18.87
N PRO A 76 -7.36 -9.13 19.59
CA PRO A 76 -7.30 -9.16 21.04
C PRO A 76 -8.66 -9.53 21.65
N SER A 77 -8.65 -10.15 22.82
CA SER A 77 -9.90 -10.47 23.51
C SER A 77 -10.61 -9.18 23.95
N ASP A 78 -11.93 -9.25 24.16
CA ASP A 78 -12.68 -8.10 24.68
C ASP A 78 -12.18 -7.68 26.08
N GLN A 79 -11.65 -8.61 26.87
CA GLN A 79 -11.03 -8.33 28.16
C GLN A 79 -9.72 -7.53 27.99
N ASP A 80 -8.86 -7.93 27.05
CA ASP A 80 -7.61 -7.20 26.78
C ASP A 80 -7.92 -5.79 26.21
N LEU A 81 -8.92 -5.68 25.34
CA LEU A 81 -9.32 -4.39 24.77
C LEU A 81 -9.94 -3.45 25.79
N ALA A 82 -10.65 -3.95 26.79
CA ALA A 82 -11.36 -3.12 27.77
C ALA A 82 -10.42 -2.20 28.57
N GLU A 83 -9.15 -2.55 28.69
CA GLU A 83 -8.12 -1.70 29.31
C GLU A 83 -7.82 -0.45 28.46
N TYR A 84 -7.92 -0.54 27.13
CA TYR A 84 -7.49 0.50 26.20
C TYR A 84 -8.64 1.21 25.47
N VAL A 85 -9.75 0.51 25.27
CA VAL A 85 -10.86 0.91 24.41
C VAL A 85 -12.16 0.94 25.22
N ARG A 86 -12.63 2.16 25.52
CA ARG A 86 -13.89 2.38 26.24
C ARG A 86 -15.13 1.96 25.43
N ASP A 87 -15.14 2.30 24.14
CA ASP A 87 -16.24 2.02 23.23
C ASP A 87 -15.69 1.39 21.95
N LYS A 88 -15.89 0.07 21.82
CA LYS A 88 -15.42 -0.72 20.69
C LYS A 88 -16.09 -0.28 19.37
N GLN A 89 -17.37 0.09 19.39
CA GLN A 89 -18.07 0.52 18.18
C GLN A 89 -17.55 1.87 17.69
N MET A 90 -17.30 2.81 18.62
CA MET A 90 -16.68 4.08 18.27
C MET A 90 -15.23 3.91 17.81
N ALA A 91 -14.47 2.96 18.37
CA ALA A 91 -13.12 2.65 17.90
C ALA A 91 -13.13 2.08 16.46
N ILE A 92 -14.10 1.24 16.10
CA ILE A 92 -14.31 0.77 14.73
C ILE A 92 -14.63 1.95 13.80
N ALA A 93 -15.54 2.84 14.20
CA ALA A 93 -15.87 4.04 13.44
C ALA A 93 -14.66 4.96 13.26
N LEU A 94 -13.88 5.17 14.32
CA LEU A 94 -12.65 5.96 14.31
C LEU A 94 -11.60 5.36 13.36
N GLY A 95 -11.35 4.05 13.45
CA GLY A 95 -10.43 3.35 12.56
C GLY A 95 -10.84 3.46 11.10
N LYS A 96 -12.13 3.29 10.81
CA LYS A 96 -12.65 3.49 9.45
C LYS A 96 -12.49 4.94 8.99
N ALA A 97 -12.77 5.92 9.85
CA ALA A 97 -12.54 7.32 9.52
C ALA A 97 -11.06 7.59 9.18
N PHE A 98 -10.12 7.15 10.02
CA PHE A 98 -8.68 7.32 9.76
C PHE A 98 -8.21 6.67 8.46
N PHE A 99 -8.75 5.50 8.11
CA PHE A 99 -8.40 4.83 6.86
C PHE A 99 -8.69 5.70 5.62
N TRP A 100 -9.74 6.51 5.67
CA TRP A 100 -10.19 7.36 4.57
C TRP A 100 -9.77 8.83 4.69
N ASP A 101 -9.22 9.25 5.84
CA ASP A 101 -9.05 10.67 6.12
C ASP A 101 -7.73 11.25 5.57
N MET A 102 -7.83 11.97 4.46
CA MET A 102 -6.75 12.74 3.82
C MET A 102 -6.14 13.81 4.73
N GLN A 103 -6.83 14.21 5.81
CA GLN A 103 -6.28 15.13 6.81
C GLN A 103 -5.12 14.51 7.60
N ILE A 104 -5.06 13.17 7.68
CA ILE A 104 -3.96 12.46 8.30
C ILE A 104 -2.69 12.59 7.47
N GLY A 105 -2.79 12.56 6.14
CA GLY A 105 -1.67 12.86 5.24
C GLY A 105 -1.20 14.30 5.38
N SER A 106 0.10 14.52 5.31
CA SER A 106 0.72 15.84 5.49
C SER A 106 0.40 16.77 4.32
N ASP A 107 0.22 16.22 3.13
CA ASP A 107 -0.18 16.94 1.92
C ASP A 107 -1.69 17.23 1.84
N GLY A 108 -2.50 16.68 2.77
CA GLY A 108 -3.96 16.83 2.73
C GLY A 108 -4.64 16.10 1.58
N VAL A 109 -3.96 15.14 0.94
CA VAL A 109 -4.46 14.37 -0.21
C VAL A 109 -4.28 12.87 0.00
N GLN A 110 -3.18 12.43 0.60
CA GLN A 110 -2.91 11.01 0.80
C GLN A 110 -3.61 10.47 2.06
N ALA A 111 -4.30 9.35 1.92
CA ALA A 111 -4.82 8.51 3.01
C ALA A 111 -4.50 7.03 2.73
N CYS A 112 -4.73 6.13 3.68
CA CYS A 112 -4.57 4.69 3.45
C CYS A 112 -5.43 4.25 2.25
N ALA A 113 -6.68 4.72 2.19
CA ALA A 113 -7.60 4.41 1.11
C ALA A 113 -7.13 4.89 -0.26
N SER A 114 -6.27 5.90 -0.37
CA SER A 114 -5.78 6.40 -1.67
C SER A 114 -5.08 5.31 -2.49
N CYS A 115 -4.41 4.37 -1.81
CA CYS A 115 -3.80 3.20 -2.45
C CYS A 115 -4.69 1.94 -2.32
N HIS A 116 -5.41 1.81 -1.21
CA HIS A 116 -6.13 0.57 -0.86
C HIS A 116 -7.62 0.53 -1.26
N PHE A 117 -8.17 1.55 -1.92
CA PHE A 117 -9.62 1.62 -2.21
C PHE A 117 -10.16 0.46 -3.06
N ARG A 118 -9.31 -0.22 -3.86
CA ARG A 118 -9.68 -1.44 -4.60
C ARG A 118 -9.26 -2.74 -3.92
N ALA A 119 -9.11 -2.72 -2.60
CA ALA A 119 -8.94 -3.86 -1.71
C ALA A 119 -7.91 -4.93 -2.11
N GLY A 120 -7.01 -4.61 -3.03
CA GLY A 120 -6.00 -5.50 -3.62
C GLY A 120 -4.70 -4.72 -3.76
N ALA A 121 -4.31 -4.40 -4.98
CA ALA A 121 -3.19 -3.50 -5.28
C ALA A 121 -3.69 -2.10 -5.65
N ASP A 122 -2.78 -1.11 -5.59
CA ASP A 122 -3.04 0.21 -6.16
C ASP A 122 -3.20 0.10 -7.68
N PRO A 123 -4.39 0.41 -8.23
CA PRO A 123 -4.68 0.22 -9.65
C PRO A 123 -4.20 1.40 -10.52
N ARG A 124 -3.66 2.46 -9.91
CA ARG A 124 -3.19 3.63 -10.64
C ARG A 124 -1.99 3.22 -11.51
N SER A 125 -1.82 3.91 -12.63
CA SER A 125 -0.73 3.64 -13.59
C SER A 125 0.19 4.84 -13.80
N LYS A 126 -0.18 6.02 -13.30
CA LYS A 126 0.63 7.23 -13.37
C LYS A 126 1.38 7.44 -12.07
N ASN A 127 2.67 7.76 -12.16
CA ASN A 127 3.55 7.98 -11.02
C ASN A 127 3.62 6.77 -10.07
N GLN A 128 3.87 5.60 -10.62
CA GLN A 128 3.83 4.32 -9.90
C GLN A 128 5.14 3.56 -9.99
N LEU A 129 6.24 4.22 -10.36
CA LEU A 129 7.57 3.62 -10.39
C LEU A 129 8.38 4.10 -9.19
N SER A 130 8.96 3.17 -8.46
CA SER A 130 10.04 3.41 -7.50
C SER A 130 11.32 2.83 -8.09
N PRO A 131 12.47 3.51 -7.99
CA PRO A 131 13.74 2.91 -8.36
C PRO A 131 14.13 1.87 -7.29
N GLY A 132 15.31 1.27 -7.42
CA GLY A 132 15.85 0.25 -6.51
C GLY A 132 16.19 0.75 -5.09
N LEU A 133 15.27 1.39 -4.37
CA LEU A 133 15.47 1.94 -3.02
C LEU A 133 15.76 0.87 -1.95
N LYS A 134 15.53 -0.40 -2.26
CA LYS A 134 15.85 -1.55 -1.41
C LYS A 134 17.08 -2.33 -1.88
N HIS A 135 17.80 -1.83 -2.88
CA HIS A 135 19.07 -2.40 -3.31
C HIS A 135 20.10 -2.28 -2.17
N VAL A 136 20.96 -3.30 -2.07
CA VAL A 136 21.99 -3.46 -1.04
C VAL A 136 23.32 -3.69 -1.75
N PRO A 137 24.43 -3.03 -1.35
CA PRO A 137 24.60 -2.27 -0.11
C PRO A 137 24.09 -0.83 -0.13
N GLN A 138 23.89 -0.24 -1.31
CA GLN A 138 23.42 1.13 -1.48
C GLN A 138 22.14 1.17 -2.30
N GLN A 139 21.29 2.14 -2.01
CA GLN A 139 20.08 2.38 -2.79
C GLN A 139 20.44 2.75 -4.23
N ASP A 140 19.71 2.18 -5.19
CA ASP A 140 19.74 2.64 -6.57
C ASP A 140 18.63 3.68 -6.76
N LEU A 141 19.02 4.91 -7.11
CA LEU A 141 18.10 6.02 -7.37
C LEU A 141 17.83 6.20 -8.86
N THR A 142 18.38 5.32 -9.71
CA THR A 142 18.23 5.37 -11.16
C THR A 142 16.94 4.67 -11.56
N PHE A 143 16.06 5.39 -12.24
CA PHE A 143 14.87 4.81 -12.85
C PHE A 143 15.23 4.20 -14.20
N LYS A 144 14.95 2.91 -14.40
CA LYS A 144 15.28 2.19 -15.65
C LYS A 144 14.10 2.02 -16.60
N THR A 145 12.89 1.88 -16.07
CA THR A 145 11.65 1.64 -16.81
C THR A 145 11.05 2.95 -17.31
N GLY A 146 11.03 3.96 -16.45
CA GLY A 146 10.45 5.27 -16.71
C GLY A 146 10.67 6.18 -15.52
N GLY A 147 10.78 7.49 -15.76
CA GLY A 147 11.11 8.46 -14.71
C GLY A 147 9.96 8.76 -13.73
N PRO A 148 10.20 9.67 -12.78
CA PRO A 148 9.15 10.21 -11.92
C PRO A 148 7.97 10.75 -12.73
N ASN A 149 6.74 10.52 -12.26
CA ASN A 149 5.49 10.90 -12.93
C ASN A 149 5.22 10.22 -14.30
N TYR A 150 5.95 9.16 -14.63
CA TYR A 150 5.71 8.34 -15.82
C TYR A 150 4.32 7.69 -15.83
N GLN A 151 3.79 7.46 -17.04
CA GLN A 151 2.53 6.79 -17.29
C GLN A 151 2.82 5.36 -17.76
N LEU A 152 2.60 4.37 -16.90
CA LEU A 152 2.75 2.96 -17.26
C LEU A 152 1.75 2.54 -18.34
N THR A 153 2.22 1.63 -19.18
CA THR A 153 1.54 1.01 -20.31
C THR A 153 1.75 -0.50 -20.26
N ALA A 154 0.96 -1.25 -21.04
CA ALA A 154 1.12 -2.71 -21.09
C ALA A 154 2.49 -3.14 -21.66
N SER A 155 3.11 -2.33 -22.52
CA SER A 155 4.42 -2.64 -23.12
C SER A 155 5.59 -2.54 -22.15
N ASP A 156 5.42 -1.89 -20.99
CA ASP A 156 6.45 -1.83 -19.96
C ASP A 156 6.61 -3.17 -19.23
N PHE A 157 5.67 -4.11 -19.41
CA PHE A 157 5.64 -5.37 -18.66
C PHE A 157 6.03 -6.60 -19.50
N PRO A 158 6.63 -7.61 -18.85
CA PRO A 158 7.11 -7.61 -17.46
C PRO A 158 8.43 -6.83 -17.31
N LEU A 159 8.66 -6.28 -16.11
CA LEU A 159 9.88 -5.52 -15.77
C LEU A 159 11.17 -6.35 -15.69
N THR A 160 11.05 -7.68 -15.82
CA THR A 160 12.16 -8.64 -15.85
C THR A 160 11.74 -9.83 -16.69
N ARG A 161 12.50 -10.13 -17.76
CA ARG A 161 12.35 -11.35 -18.55
C ARG A 161 13.62 -12.18 -18.50
N GLN A 162 13.46 -13.49 -18.67
CA GLN A 162 14.58 -14.35 -18.98
C GLN A 162 14.88 -14.25 -20.48
N ALA A 163 16.14 -14.02 -20.84
CA ALA A 163 16.64 -14.13 -22.21
C ALA A 163 16.49 -15.57 -22.74
N ILE A 164 16.61 -16.57 -21.86
CA ILE A 164 16.41 -17.98 -22.17
C ILE A 164 15.40 -18.56 -21.19
N ALA A 165 14.23 -18.95 -21.68
CA ALA A 165 13.15 -19.47 -20.84
C ALA A 165 13.58 -20.73 -20.07
N GLY A 166 13.36 -20.72 -18.75
CA GLY A 166 13.69 -21.84 -17.86
C GLY A 166 15.14 -21.86 -17.37
N GLN A 167 16.02 -21.01 -17.92
CA GLN A 167 17.40 -20.92 -17.47
C GLN A 167 17.55 -19.85 -16.39
N ARG A 168 17.77 -20.30 -15.15
CA ARG A 168 18.04 -19.40 -14.02
C ARG A 168 19.23 -18.49 -14.33
N GLY A 169 19.05 -17.19 -14.14
CA GLY A 169 20.11 -16.18 -14.29
C GLY A 169 20.32 -15.67 -15.72
N ALA A 170 19.69 -16.28 -16.74
CA ALA A 170 19.73 -15.74 -18.09
C ALA A 170 18.71 -14.59 -18.22
N LEU A 171 19.02 -13.40 -17.68
CA LEU A 171 18.15 -12.22 -17.74
C LEU A 171 18.29 -11.47 -19.07
N ASP A 172 17.17 -11.01 -19.62
CA ASP A 172 17.15 -10.12 -20.79
C ASP A 172 17.52 -8.70 -20.36
N GLN A 173 18.71 -8.24 -20.73
CA GLN A 173 19.23 -6.92 -20.38
C GLN A 173 18.31 -5.77 -20.82
N GLY A 174 17.54 -5.94 -21.91
CA GLY A 174 16.59 -4.93 -22.40
C GLY A 174 15.35 -4.79 -21.52
N SER A 175 15.14 -5.72 -20.59
CA SER A 175 14.02 -5.72 -19.66
C SER A 175 14.48 -6.04 -18.25
N ASP A 176 15.76 -5.91 -17.88
CA ASP A 176 16.25 -6.24 -16.53
C ASP A 176 16.27 -4.98 -15.65
N SER A 177 15.09 -4.62 -15.16
CA SER A 177 14.87 -3.46 -14.30
C SER A 177 14.68 -3.87 -12.85
N ASN A 178 15.35 -3.17 -11.94
CA ASN A 178 15.13 -3.26 -10.49
C ASN A 178 14.11 -2.23 -9.98
N ASP A 179 13.45 -1.50 -10.89
CA ASP A 179 12.33 -0.64 -10.52
C ASP A 179 11.17 -1.48 -9.99
N VAL A 180 10.36 -0.87 -9.13
CA VAL A 180 9.17 -1.48 -8.56
C VAL A 180 7.94 -0.70 -9.00
N VAL A 181 6.98 -1.39 -9.62
CA VAL A 181 5.64 -0.83 -9.86
C VAL A 181 4.82 -0.89 -8.57
N SER A 182 4.48 0.27 -8.04
CA SER A 182 4.05 0.46 -6.66
C SER A 182 3.30 1.77 -6.46
N SER A 183 2.78 1.97 -5.27
CA SER A 183 1.83 3.01 -4.93
C SER A 183 2.50 4.35 -4.63
N GLN A 184 1.96 5.42 -5.23
CA GLN A 184 2.34 6.79 -4.88
C GLN A 184 1.88 7.16 -3.46
N GLY A 185 2.80 7.80 -2.72
CA GLY A 185 2.55 8.46 -1.44
C GLY A 185 2.56 9.98 -1.58
N VAL A 186 3.32 10.67 -0.73
CA VAL A 186 3.44 12.13 -0.71
C VAL A 186 4.66 12.61 -1.50
N PRO A 187 4.66 13.85 -2.05
CA PRO A 187 5.89 14.46 -2.51
C PRO A 187 6.81 14.78 -1.33
N PHE A 188 8.12 14.97 -1.56
CA PHE A 188 8.99 15.49 -0.51
C PHE A 188 8.56 16.91 -0.08
N LEU A 189 8.12 17.06 1.17
CA LEU A 189 7.47 18.28 1.66
C LEU A 189 8.43 19.34 2.23
N ASP A 190 9.73 19.06 2.32
CA ASP A 190 10.73 20.05 2.75
C ASP A 190 11.30 20.86 1.57
N ARG A 191 12.11 21.88 1.87
CA ARG A 191 12.77 22.73 0.89
C ARG A 191 13.80 21.96 0.06
N GLY A 192 14.05 22.44 -1.15
CA GLY A 192 15.06 21.87 -2.04
C GLY A 192 14.54 20.73 -2.92
N PRO A 193 15.46 20.09 -3.68
CA PRO A 193 15.16 18.93 -4.52
C PRO A 193 14.79 17.71 -3.65
N ASP A 194 14.12 16.73 -4.25
CA ASP A 194 13.85 15.47 -3.57
C ASP A 194 15.15 14.64 -3.49
N PRO A 195 15.65 14.28 -2.30
CA PRO A 195 16.88 13.48 -2.16
C PRO A 195 16.78 12.08 -2.77
N LEU A 196 15.56 11.57 -3.02
CA LEU A 196 15.31 10.28 -3.67
C LEU A 196 15.07 10.40 -5.18
N GLY A 197 15.23 11.60 -5.75
CA GLY A 197 15.15 11.81 -7.21
C GLY A 197 13.74 11.88 -7.79
N TYR A 198 12.68 11.92 -6.96
CA TYR A 198 11.29 12.08 -7.42
C TYR A 198 10.98 13.52 -7.88
N GLN A 199 11.51 13.90 -9.05
CA GLN A 199 11.32 15.22 -9.64
C GLN A 199 11.37 15.19 -11.17
N VAL A 200 10.63 16.10 -11.80
CA VAL A 200 10.71 16.38 -13.24
C VAL A 200 11.08 17.85 -13.42
N GLY A 201 12.30 18.09 -13.91
CA GLY A 201 12.89 19.42 -13.94
C GLY A 201 12.97 20.02 -12.53
N ARG A 202 12.26 21.13 -12.29
CA ARG A 202 12.23 21.82 -10.97
C ARG A 202 11.02 21.42 -10.11
N LEU A 203 10.13 20.58 -10.62
CA LEU A 203 8.90 20.20 -9.93
C LEU A 203 9.08 18.85 -9.24
N LYS A 204 8.84 18.82 -7.93
CA LYS A 204 8.80 17.58 -7.16
C LYS A 204 7.54 16.79 -7.53
N THR A 205 7.70 15.50 -7.77
CA THR A 205 6.59 14.57 -7.99
C THR A 205 6.27 13.84 -6.68
N ARG A 206 5.24 12.99 -6.68
CA ARG A 206 4.96 12.16 -5.50
C ARG A 206 5.99 11.05 -5.43
N ARG A 207 6.47 10.73 -4.23
CA ARG A 207 7.32 9.56 -4.01
C ARG A 207 6.49 8.29 -4.15
N VAL A 208 7.17 7.19 -4.47
CA VAL A 208 6.56 5.89 -4.66
C VAL A 208 7.19 4.92 -3.68
N GLU A 209 6.35 4.10 -3.03
CA GLU A 209 6.84 3.08 -2.10
C GLU A 209 7.70 2.04 -2.85
N PRO A 210 8.78 1.52 -2.25
CA PRO A 210 9.58 0.46 -2.88
C PRO A 210 8.90 -0.92 -2.85
N ARG A 211 7.62 -1.00 -2.48
CA ARG A 211 6.80 -2.21 -2.48
C ARG A 211 5.36 -1.85 -2.79
N ASN A 212 4.75 -2.60 -3.70
CA ASN A 212 3.34 -2.42 -4.00
C ASN A 212 2.48 -2.62 -2.74
N THR A 213 1.44 -1.82 -2.63
CA THR A 213 0.48 -1.89 -1.54
C THR A 213 -0.17 -3.28 -1.48
N PRO A 214 -0.17 -3.95 -0.31
CA PRO A 214 -0.77 -5.27 -0.18
C PRO A 214 -2.29 -5.21 -0.15
N THR A 215 -2.91 -6.35 -0.45
CA THR A 215 -4.36 -6.57 -0.31
C THR A 215 -4.84 -6.30 1.11
N VAL A 216 -6.03 -5.73 1.25
CA VAL A 216 -6.75 -5.64 2.53
C VAL A 216 -7.75 -6.77 2.70
N ILE A 217 -8.04 -7.53 1.63
CA ILE A 217 -8.93 -8.68 1.68
C ILE A 217 -8.26 -9.76 2.53
N ASN A 218 -8.96 -10.22 3.56
CA ASN A 218 -8.52 -11.25 4.49
C ASN A 218 -7.23 -10.92 5.27
N ALA A 219 -6.75 -9.67 5.21
CA ALA A 219 -5.50 -9.25 5.85
C ALA A 219 -5.56 -9.34 7.39
N VAL A 220 -6.76 -9.43 7.97
CA VAL A 220 -6.97 -9.68 9.41
C VAL A 220 -6.57 -11.08 9.85
N PHE A 221 -6.54 -12.05 8.92
CA PHE A 221 -6.14 -13.43 9.21
C PHE A 221 -4.63 -13.66 9.12
N TYR A 222 -3.86 -12.64 8.72
CA TYR A 222 -2.41 -12.74 8.62
C TYR A 222 -1.78 -12.58 10.00
N HIS A 223 -1.00 -13.58 10.42
CA HIS A 223 -0.23 -13.51 11.66
C HIS A 223 0.82 -12.37 11.63
N ARG A 224 1.42 -12.10 10.46
CA ARG A 224 2.34 -10.96 10.23
C ARG A 224 2.09 -10.36 8.86
N GLN A 225 2.16 -9.03 8.75
CA GLN A 225 1.89 -8.34 7.48
C GLN A 225 3.09 -8.30 6.53
N PHE A 226 4.32 -8.24 7.06
CA PHE A 226 5.50 -8.08 6.23
C PHE A 226 6.62 -9.06 6.58
N TRP A 227 7.33 -9.48 5.54
CA TRP A 227 8.46 -10.40 5.62
C TRP A 227 9.74 -9.72 6.13
N ASP A 228 9.79 -8.38 6.11
CA ASP A 228 10.91 -7.59 6.63
C ASP A 228 10.82 -7.30 8.12
N GLY A 229 9.91 -7.96 8.85
CA GLY A 229 9.74 -7.77 10.28
C GLY A 229 8.97 -6.49 10.64
N ARG A 230 8.10 -5.98 9.79
CA ARG A 230 7.08 -4.99 10.20
C ARG A 230 5.71 -5.66 10.30
N GLY A 231 4.79 -5.04 11.04
CA GLY A 231 3.41 -5.53 11.15
C GLY A 231 3.32 -6.83 11.94
N GLU A 232 3.93 -6.85 13.13
CA GLU A 232 3.95 -8.01 14.02
C GLU A 232 2.61 -8.35 14.65
N ASN A 233 2.39 -9.65 14.91
CA ASN A 233 1.20 -10.17 15.58
C ASN A 233 0.93 -9.50 16.94
N LEU A 234 1.98 -9.23 17.70
CA LEU A 234 1.90 -8.55 18.98
C LEU A 234 2.12 -7.05 18.74
N PHE A 235 1.08 -6.24 18.92
CA PHE A 235 1.18 -4.79 18.81
C PHE A 235 1.59 -4.17 20.15
N ASN A 236 2.61 -3.31 20.10
CA ASN A 236 3.22 -2.68 21.27
C ASN A 236 2.67 -1.28 21.59
N GLY A 237 1.65 -0.81 20.86
CA GLY A 237 1.06 0.52 21.05
C GLY A 237 1.80 1.68 20.38
N VAL A 238 3.02 1.47 19.87
CA VAL A 238 3.91 2.57 19.45
C VAL A 238 4.37 2.44 17.99
N ASN A 239 4.79 1.25 17.56
CA ASN A 239 5.45 1.08 16.27
C ASN A 239 5.21 -0.32 15.65
N PRO A 240 5.66 -0.54 14.39
CA PRO A 240 5.38 -1.80 13.69
C PRO A 240 6.19 -3.02 14.14
N LEU A 241 7.10 -2.90 15.09
CA LEU A 241 8.07 -3.94 15.45
C LEU A 241 7.56 -4.89 16.53
N GLY A 242 6.47 -4.56 17.21
CA GLY A 242 5.92 -5.38 18.28
C GLY A 242 6.93 -5.60 19.41
N ALA A 243 7.04 -6.86 19.87
CA ALA A 243 7.96 -7.24 20.95
C ALA A 243 9.46 -7.10 20.61
N ARG A 244 9.82 -6.81 19.36
CA ARG A 244 11.22 -6.55 18.98
C ARG A 244 11.71 -5.17 19.39
N ASP A 245 10.81 -4.28 19.79
CA ASP A 245 11.18 -3.03 20.44
C ASP A 245 10.95 -3.14 21.95
N PRO A 246 12.01 -3.41 22.75
CA PRO A 246 11.89 -3.53 24.20
C PRO A 246 11.61 -2.18 24.89
N GLU A 247 11.77 -1.06 24.20
CA GLU A 247 11.61 0.30 24.76
C GLU A 247 10.23 0.91 24.44
N ALA A 248 9.38 0.22 23.67
CA ALA A 248 8.04 0.70 23.36
C ALA A 248 7.17 0.81 24.63
N ARG A 249 6.75 2.04 24.96
CA ARG A 249 5.89 2.36 26.11
C ARG A 249 4.77 3.32 25.70
N VAL A 250 3.64 3.21 26.38
CA VAL A 250 2.55 4.19 26.34
C VAL A 250 2.34 4.79 27.72
N MET A 251 1.70 5.96 27.79
CA MET A 251 1.36 6.59 29.07
C MET A 251 0.03 6.05 29.60
N ALA A 252 0.05 5.47 30.80
CA ALA A 252 -1.15 5.10 31.56
C ALA A 252 -1.42 6.13 32.68
N SER A 253 -2.69 6.43 32.93
CA SER A 253 -3.13 7.26 34.05
C SER A 253 -3.49 6.38 35.24
N VAL A 254 -2.59 6.28 36.23
CA VAL A 254 -2.78 5.48 37.44
C VAL A 254 -2.82 6.42 38.65
N GLY A 255 -3.96 6.43 39.36
CA GLY A 255 -4.13 7.30 40.53
C GLY A 255 -3.98 8.80 40.24
N GLY A 256 -4.24 9.23 39.00
CA GLY A 256 -4.06 10.62 38.55
C GLY A 256 -2.63 10.98 38.13
N SER A 257 -1.67 10.06 38.27
CA SER A 257 -0.31 10.21 37.76
C SER A 257 -0.14 9.50 36.42
N LEU A 258 0.66 10.08 35.53
CA LEU A 258 1.03 9.42 34.27
C LEU A 258 2.30 8.60 34.46
N ILE A 259 2.23 7.32 34.14
CA ILE A 259 3.38 6.39 34.18
C ILE A 259 3.54 5.70 32.82
N GLU A 260 4.76 5.31 32.47
CA GLU A 260 5.03 4.53 31.27
C GLU A 260 4.76 3.05 31.52
N VAL A 261 3.97 2.43 30.63
CA VAL A 261 3.65 1.00 30.69
C VAL A 261 3.88 0.34 29.32
N PRO A 262 4.32 -0.92 29.28
CA PRO A 262 4.34 -1.69 28.05
C PRO A 262 2.92 -2.10 27.64
N VAL A 263 2.70 -2.24 26.33
CA VAL A 263 1.45 -2.79 25.76
C VAL A 263 1.81 -4.01 24.93
N ALA A 264 0.94 -5.03 24.95
CA ALA A 264 1.12 -6.25 24.18
C ALA A 264 -0.23 -6.81 23.71
N LEU A 265 -0.78 -6.26 22.63
CA LEU A 265 -2.02 -6.74 22.04
C LEU A 265 -1.74 -7.85 21.03
N VAL A 266 -2.10 -9.08 21.37
CA VAL A 266 -1.93 -10.27 20.49
C VAL A 266 -2.92 -10.21 19.32
N ASN A 267 -2.62 -10.87 18.20
CA ASN A 267 -3.48 -10.91 16.99
C ASN A 267 -3.78 -9.52 16.41
N SER A 268 -2.79 -8.63 16.47
CA SER A 268 -2.90 -7.21 16.13
C SER A 268 -1.90 -6.77 15.06
N SER A 269 -1.58 -7.64 14.11
CA SER A 269 -0.65 -7.36 12.99
C SER A 269 -1.05 -6.13 12.16
N LEU A 270 -2.36 -5.92 11.96
CA LEU A 270 -2.89 -4.73 11.30
C LEU A 270 -2.67 -3.44 12.11
N ALA A 271 -2.81 -3.48 13.43
CA ALA A 271 -2.54 -2.33 14.28
C ALA A 271 -1.05 -1.96 14.24
N SER A 272 -0.17 -2.96 14.34
CA SER A 272 1.28 -2.81 14.14
C SER A 272 1.60 -2.19 12.77
N GLN A 273 0.93 -2.62 11.70
CA GLN A 273 1.18 -2.06 10.37
C GLN A 273 0.70 -0.60 10.25
N ALA A 274 -0.47 -0.26 10.81
CA ALA A 274 -1.14 1.02 10.58
C ALA A 274 -0.38 2.24 11.12
N VAL A 275 0.46 2.06 12.15
CA VAL A 275 1.22 3.16 12.78
C VAL A 275 2.46 3.60 11.99
N GLY A 276 2.95 2.79 11.06
CA GLY A 276 4.13 3.13 10.24
C GLY A 276 3.86 4.19 9.17
N PRO A 277 2.88 3.99 8.27
CA PRO A 277 2.65 4.86 7.12
C PRO A 277 2.40 6.32 7.48
N ILE A 278 1.68 6.57 8.58
CA ILE A 278 1.27 7.92 9.00
C ILE A 278 2.46 8.83 9.36
N VAL A 279 3.63 8.26 9.65
CA VAL A 279 4.89 8.97 9.93
C VAL A 279 5.97 8.75 8.87
N SER A 280 5.67 8.01 7.79
CA SER A 280 6.62 7.73 6.71
C SER A 280 6.68 8.89 5.70
N GLU A 281 7.87 9.42 5.45
CA GLU A 281 8.12 10.53 4.51
C GLU A 281 7.94 10.17 3.02
N ILE A 282 7.72 8.89 2.75
CA ILE A 282 7.35 8.41 1.41
C ILE A 282 5.83 8.26 1.36
N GLU A 283 5.22 7.67 2.40
CA GLU A 283 3.80 7.31 2.39
C GLU A 283 2.90 8.51 2.66
N MET A 284 3.00 9.15 3.83
CA MET A 284 1.98 10.11 4.29
C MET A 284 2.53 11.34 5.05
N ALA A 285 3.81 11.37 5.40
CA ALA A 285 4.39 12.34 6.32
C ALA A 285 5.27 13.40 5.65
N GLU A 286 5.30 14.61 6.20
CA GLU A 286 6.44 15.50 6.02
C GLU A 286 7.62 15.02 6.88
N PRO A 287 8.87 15.40 6.54
CA PRO A 287 10.04 14.97 7.31
C PRO A 287 9.95 15.26 8.81
N GLY A 288 10.25 14.23 9.61
CA GLY A 288 10.24 14.31 11.07
C GLY A 288 8.86 14.38 11.74
N ARG A 289 7.74 14.24 11.02
CA ARG A 289 6.41 14.26 11.63
C ARG A 289 6.19 13.07 12.55
N THR A 290 5.69 13.33 13.77
CA THR A 290 5.40 12.29 14.77
C THR A 290 3.90 12.00 14.91
N ALA A 291 3.55 10.86 15.52
CA ALA A 291 2.17 10.53 15.87
C ALA A 291 1.56 11.58 16.83
N GLN A 292 2.38 12.15 17.73
CA GLN A 292 1.96 13.21 18.65
C GLN A 292 1.65 14.51 17.90
N ASP A 293 2.37 14.83 16.82
CA ASP A 293 2.06 15.97 15.97
C ASP A 293 0.72 15.78 15.25
N ILE A 294 0.46 14.57 14.73
CA ILE A 294 -0.85 14.21 14.14
C ILE A 294 -1.97 14.41 15.16
N ALA A 295 -1.83 13.85 16.37
CA ALA A 295 -2.83 14.01 17.42
C ALA A 295 -3.05 15.50 17.78
N ARG A 296 -1.98 16.29 17.82
CA ARG A 296 -2.05 17.73 18.07
C ARG A 296 -2.79 18.47 16.94
N ASP A 297 -2.54 18.12 15.69
CA ASP A 297 -3.21 18.68 14.51
C ASP A 297 -4.70 18.35 14.49
N LEU A 298 -5.06 17.10 14.82
CA LEU A 298 -6.46 16.69 14.90
C LEU A 298 -7.20 17.43 16.01
N ARG A 299 -6.57 17.62 17.17
CA ARG A 299 -7.17 18.34 18.31
C ARG A 299 -7.24 19.85 18.10
N LYS A 300 -6.19 20.48 17.57
CA LYS A 300 -6.06 21.95 17.48
C LYS A 300 -6.41 22.51 16.11
N GLY A 301 -6.65 21.65 15.12
CA GLY A 301 -6.63 21.99 13.71
C GLY A 301 -5.20 22.15 13.20
N LYS A 302 -4.94 21.75 11.94
CA LYS A 302 -3.65 22.06 11.30
C LYS A 302 -3.45 23.58 11.27
N ARG A 303 -2.25 24.05 11.64
CA ARG A 303 -1.89 25.46 11.44
C ARG A 303 -1.78 25.72 9.94
N SER A 304 -2.84 26.22 9.32
CA SER A 304 -2.71 26.81 8.00
C SER A 304 -1.87 28.08 8.12
N ARG A 305 -0.64 28.04 7.58
CA ARG A 305 0.24 29.22 7.48
C ARG A 305 -0.42 30.39 6.73
N GLN A 306 -1.50 30.14 5.98
CA GLN A 306 -2.13 31.13 5.11
C GLN A 306 -3.28 31.94 5.72
N LEU A 307 -3.90 31.53 6.84
CA LEU A 307 -5.24 32.05 7.17
C LEU A 307 -5.44 32.68 8.53
N GLY A 308 -4.43 32.76 9.41
CA GLY A 308 -4.52 33.48 10.70
C GLY A 308 -5.63 33.02 11.68
N ARG A 309 -6.51 32.10 11.25
CA ARG A 309 -7.63 31.54 12.00
C ARG A 309 -7.28 30.11 12.38
N ARG A 310 -7.23 29.85 13.69
CA ARG A 310 -7.24 28.48 14.22
C ARG A 310 -8.65 27.93 14.04
N VAL A 311 -8.79 26.89 13.23
CA VAL A 311 -10.01 26.08 13.23
C VAL A 311 -9.88 25.15 14.45
N HIS A 312 -10.71 25.34 15.47
CA HIS A 312 -10.71 24.47 16.64
C HIS A 312 -11.22 23.07 16.26
N GLY A 313 -10.34 22.07 16.38
CA GLY A 313 -10.67 20.67 16.13
C GLY A 313 -10.87 20.35 14.65
N SER A 314 -10.20 19.30 14.17
CA SER A 314 -10.43 18.77 12.83
C SER A 314 -11.66 17.88 12.86
N ARG A 315 -12.68 18.20 12.06
CA ARG A 315 -13.84 17.32 11.91
C ARG A 315 -13.39 16.05 11.15
N PRO A 316 -13.74 14.84 11.63
CA PRO A 316 -13.44 13.62 10.89
C PRO A 316 -14.05 13.65 9.49
N LEU A 317 -13.24 13.29 8.50
CA LEU A 317 -13.57 13.25 7.08
C LEU A 317 -14.03 14.59 6.48
N GLN A 318 -13.57 15.74 7.00
CA GLN A 318 -14.07 17.06 6.57
C GLN A 318 -13.83 17.38 5.08
N GLN A 319 -12.96 16.62 4.41
CA GLN A 319 -12.65 16.79 2.99
C GLN A 319 -13.42 15.82 2.09
N GLN A 320 -14.14 14.85 2.67
CA GLN A 320 -14.77 13.73 1.99
C GLN A 320 -16.29 13.77 2.19
N LEU A 321 -17.03 13.29 1.20
CA LEU A 321 -18.42 12.91 1.39
C LEU A 321 -18.47 11.50 2.00
N VAL A 322 -19.43 11.28 2.89
CA VAL A 322 -19.68 9.97 3.49
C VAL A 322 -21.08 9.54 3.08
N ASP A 323 -21.21 8.38 2.47
CA ASP A 323 -22.51 7.88 2.03
C ASP A 323 -23.43 7.61 3.23
N PRO A 324 -24.69 8.09 3.24
CA PRO A 324 -25.66 7.75 4.29
C PRO A 324 -25.88 6.24 4.51
N SER A 325 -25.65 5.41 3.49
CA SER A 325 -25.76 3.96 3.58
C SER A 325 -24.45 3.26 3.94
N ASP A 326 -23.39 4.00 4.30
CA ASP A 326 -22.15 3.38 4.76
C ASP A 326 -22.40 2.53 6.02
N SER A 327 -21.88 1.30 6.02
CA SER A 327 -22.17 0.28 7.04
C SER A 327 -21.74 0.62 8.47
N VAL A 328 -20.86 1.60 8.64
CA VAL A 328 -20.32 2.00 9.96
C VAL A 328 -20.52 3.50 10.19
N LEU A 329 -20.21 4.32 9.17
CA LEU A 329 -20.21 5.78 9.25
C LEU A 329 -21.53 6.39 8.79
N GLY A 330 -22.45 5.63 8.18
CA GLY A 330 -23.73 6.11 7.67
C GLY A 330 -24.55 6.89 8.71
N PRO A 331 -24.77 6.36 9.93
CA PRO A 331 -25.44 7.07 11.01
C PRO A 331 -24.75 8.39 11.44
N LEU A 332 -23.44 8.50 11.21
CA LEU A 332 -22.63 9.67 11.50
C LEU A 332 -22.48 10.60 10.29
N SER A 333 -22.99 10.25 9.11
CA SER A 333 -22.78 11.05 7.90
C SER A 333 -23.45 12.43 7.97
N ARG A 334 -22.79 13.45 7.43
CA ARG A 334 -23.37 14.79 7.20
C ARG A 334 -23.92 15.00 5.79
N TYR A 335 -23.96 13.96 4.96
CA TYR A 335 -24.43 14.09 3.58
C TYR A 335 -25.76 14.89 3.51
N PRO A 336 -25.87 15.87 2.59
CA PRO A 336 -24.97 16.15 1.46
C PRO A 336 -23.71 16.97 1.80
N GLU A 337 -23.49 17.33 3.05
CA GLU A 337 -22.27 18.02 3.49
C GLU A 337 -21.10 17.04 3.71
N ARG A 338 -19.87 17.55 3.68
CA ARG A 338 -18.66 16.75 3.95
C ARG A 338 -18.46 16.44 5.44
N GLY A 339 -17.83 15.31 5.72
CA GLY A 339 -17.44 14.85 7.05
C GLY A 339 -18.55 14.19 7.88
N LEU A 340 -18.20 13.85 9.11
CA LEU A 340 -19.09 13.21 10.08
C LEU A 340 -19.77 14.25 10.97
N ARG A 341 -20.93 13.92 11.56
CA ARG A 341 -21.72 14.77 12.48
C ARG A 341 -20.93 15.06 13.77
N VAL A 342 -20.04 14.17 14.15
CA VAL A 342 -19.07 14.35 15.24
C VAL A 342 -18.19 15.57 14.95
N LYS A 343 -18.07 16.48 15.92
CA LYS A 343 -17.42 17.80 15.71
C LYS A 343 -15.90 17.71 15.66
N SER A 344 -15.30 16.76 16.35
CA SER A 344 -13.86 16.52 16.39
C SER A 344 -13.55 15.03 16.56
N TYR A 345 -12.28 14.68 16.37
CA TYR A 345 -11.71 13.43 16.87
C TYR A 345 -11.76 13.33 18.38
#